data_AF-A0A8S9JHP9-F1
#
_entry.id   AF-A0A8S9JHP9-F1
#
_cell.length_a   1.000
_cell.length_b   1.000
_cell.length_c   1.000
_cell.angle_alpha   90.00
_cell.angle_beta   90.00
_cell.angle_gamma   90.00
#
_symmetry.space_group_name_H-M   'P 1'
#
loop_
_entity.id
_entity.type
_entity.pdbx_description
1 polymer ?
#
loop_
_entity_poly.entity_id
_entity_poly.type
_entity_poly.pdbx_seq_one_letter_code
_entity_poly.pdbx_strand_id
1 'polypeptide(L)'
;MSSLAIAREGELTIGTIDEIQKLHIRTIPIGEHARRICHQEQTRTFAICSLRNQPSAEESEMHFVRLLDDRDFEFLATYPLDAFEYGCSILSCSFTDDKNVYYCVGTSYVLPEENEPTKGRILVFVVEEGKLQLVAEKETKGSVYSLNAFNGKLLAAINQKIQLYKWTLRDDGTRELQSECGHHGHILALYVQTRGDFIVVGDLMKSISLLIYKHEEGAIEEIARDYNASWMTAVGILDDDTYLGADNCYNLFTVKRHSEAATDEERCRMEVVGEYHIGEFVNRFRHGSLVTRLPDSETSQIPTMIFGTVNGVIGVMASLPQEQYAFLEKLQTSMRKVIKGVGGLSHEQWRSFKNEKRSADARSFLDGDLIESFMDLSRRKMEEISKGIDVQVEELCKRVEELTRLH
;
A
#
# COMPACT_ATOMS: atom_id res chain seq x y z
N MET A 1 -24.94 -30.61 -1.15
CA MET A 1 -25.40 -29.21 -1.19
C MET A 1 -26.46 -29.04 -0.13
N SER A 2 -26.14 -28.33 0.93
CA SER A 2 -27.11 -27.97 1.97
C SER A 2 -27.78 -26.67 1.53
N SER A 3 -29.06 -26.72 1.17
CA SER A 3 -29.84 -25.52 0.85
C SER A 3 -30.39 -24.93 2.15
N LEU A 4 -30.29 -23.60 2.30
CA LEU A 4 -30.86 -22.85 3.41
C LEU A 4 -32.04 -22.01 2.90
N ALA A 5 -33.13 -21.99 3.68
CA ALA A 5 -34.25 -21.09 3.44
C ALA A 5 -34.24 -19.99 4.49
N ILE A 6 -34.12 -18.74 4.07
CA ILE A 6 -34.17 -17.55 4.93
C ILE A 6 -35.52 -16.88 4.70
N ALA A 7 -36.31 -16.75 5.76
CA ALA A 7 -37.58 -16.03 5.73
C ALA A 7 -37.45 -14.68 6.44
N ARG A 8 -37.89 -13.61 5.79
CA ARG A 8 -38.13 -12.30 6.39
C ARG A 8 -39.62 -11.97 6.25
N GLU A 9 -40.11 -10.99 6.99
CA GLU A 9 -41.53 -10.57 6.91
C GLU A 9 -41.91 -10.20 5.46
N GLY A 10 -42.63 -11.09 4.79
CA GLY A 10 -43.05 -10.95 3.39
C GLY A 10 -42.17 -11.60 2.32
N GLU A 11 -41.00 -12.16 2.65
CA GLU A 11 -40.09 -12.78 1.67
C GLU A 11 -39.52 -14.12 2.15
N LEU A 12 -39.45 -15.09 1.25
CA LEU A 12 -38.78 -16.38 1.45
C LEU A 12 -37.71 -16.57 0.38
N THR A 13 -36.44 -16.55 0.80
CA THR A 13 -35.30 -16.76 -0.08
C THR A 13 -34.68 -18.11 0.18
N ILE A 14 -34.60 -18.95 -0.86
CA ILE A 14 -33.93 -20.25 -0.78
C ILE A 14 -32.61 -20.13 -1.52
N GLY A 15 -31.51 -20.36 -0.82
CA GLY A 15 -30.17 -20.27 -1.36
C GLY A 15 -29.30 -21.42 -0.92
N THR A 16 -28.19 -21.63 -1.60
CA THR A 16 -27.10 -22.46 -1.09
C THR A 16 -26.16 -21.57 -0.29
N ILE A 17 -25.70 -22.06 0.86
CA ILE A 17 -24.60 -21.43 1.59
C ILE A 17 -23.31 -21.98 0.99
N ASP A 18 -22.46 -21.07 0.51
CA ASP A 18 -21.06 -21.39 0.19
C ASP A 18 -20.33 -21.85 1.46
N GLU A 19 -19.19 -22.53 1.32
CA GLU A 19 -18.38 -22.91 2.48
C GLU A 19 -18.19 -21.69 3.41
N ILE A 20 -18.36 -21.90 4.72
CA ILE A 20 -18.13 -20.87 5.74
C ILE A 20 -16.64 -20.59 5.77
N GLN A 21 -16.19 -19.71 4.89
CA GLN A 21 -14.84 -19.18 4.84
C GLN A 21 -14.84 -17.81 5.51
N LYS A 22 -13.78 -17.51 6.28
CA LYS A 22 -13.63 -16.18 6.91
C LYS A 22 -13.59 -15.06 5.86
N LEU A 23 -13.04 -15.34 4.68
CA LEU A 23 -12.98 -14.44 3.53
C LEU A 23 -13.40 -15.20 2.27
N HIS A 24 -14.32 -14.64 1.49
CA HIS A 24 -14.73 -15.18 0.20
C HIS A 24 -13.82 -14.64 -0.90
N ILE A 25 -13.12 -15.52 -1.62
CA ILE A 25 -12.19 -15.15 -2.69
C ILE A 25 -12.78 -15.56 -4.05
N ARG A 26 -13.00 -14.58 -4.93
CA ARG A 26 -13.41 -14.80 -6.32
C ARG A 26 -12.19 -14.65 -7.24
N THR A 27 -11.81 -15.75 -7.91
CA THR A 27 -10.71 -15.73 -8.89
C THR A 27 -11.24 -15.46 -10.29
N ILE A 28 -10.70 -14.44 -10.96
CA ILE A 28 -11.01 -14.11 -12.36
C ILE A 28 -9.77 -14.43 -13.21
N PRO A 29 -9.81 -15.45 -14.08
CA PRO A 29 -8.68 -15.79 -14.94
C PRO A 29 -8.56 -14.79 -16.09
N ILE A 30 -7.49 -13.99 -16.10
CA ILE A 30 -7.22 -13.00 -17.16
C ILE A 30 -6.33 -13.55 -18.29
N GLY A 31 -5.64 -14.67 -18.08
CA GLY A 31 -4.72 -15.26 -19.07
C GLY A 31 -3.45 -14.44 -19.35
N GLU A 32 -3.18 -13.42 -18.55
CA GLU A 32 -2.08 -12.46 -18.67
C GLU A 32 -1.47 -12.17 -17.30
N HIS A 33 -0.28 -11.57 -17.25
CA HIS A 33 0.33 -11.12 -16.00
C HIS A 33 -0.19 -9.72 -15.63
N ALA A 34 -1.03 -9.61 -14.61
CA ALA A 34 -1.45 -8.31 -14.07
C ALA A 34 -0.32 -7.66 -13.25
N ARG A 35 -0.03 -6.38 -13.52
CA ARG A 35 1.06 -5.62 -12.88
C ARG A 35 0.55 -4.50 -11.97
N ARG A 36 -0.51 -3.82 -12.41
CA ARG A 36 -1.14 -2.69 -11.71
C ARG A 36 -2.64 -2.71 -11.94
N ILE A 37 -3.42 -2.27 -10.95
CA ILE A 37 -4.88 -2.20 -11.00
C ILE A 37 -5.34 -0.89 -10.35
N CYS A 38 -6.39 -0.29 -10.90
CA CYS A 38 -7.08 0.83 -10.28
C CYS A 38 -8.59 0.76 -10.57
N HIS A 39 -9.40 1.05 -9.56
CA HIS A 39 -10.86 1.18 -9.68
C HIS A 39 -11.24 2.63 -9.95
N GLN A 40 -12.29 2.83 -10.74
CA GLN A 40 -12.93 4.12 -10.93
C GLN A 40 -14.44 3.96 -10.72
N GLU A 41 -14.91 4.42 -9.56
CA GLU A 41 -16.30 4.28 -9.13
C GLU A 41 -17.28 4.98 -10.08
N GLN A 42 -16.91 6.15 -10.60
CA GLN A 42 -17.78 6.98 -11.45
C GLN A 42 -18.15 6.27 -12.77
N THR A 43 -17.23 5.47 -13.30
CA THR A 43 -17.41 4.73 -14.55
C THR A 43 -17.73 3.26 -14.31
N ARG A 44 -17.65 2.80 -13.05
CA ARG A 44 -17.84 1.39 -12.64
C ARG A 44 -16.92 0.43 -13.36
N THR A 45 -15.65 0.83 -13.49
CA THR A 45 -14.64 0.03 -14.19
C THR A 45 -13.37 -0.17 -13.37
N PHE A 46 -12.65 -1.23 -13.73
CA PHE A 46 -11.26 -1.43 -13.34
C PHE A 46 -10.37 -1.24 -14.55
N ALA A 47 -9.28 -0.49 -14.40
CA ALA A 47 -8.20 -0.45 -15.35
C ALA A 47 -7.01 -1.27 -14.83
N ILE A 48 -6.45 -2.12 -15.68
CA ILE A 48 -5.34 -3.01 -15.34
C ILE A 48 -4.20 -2.82 -16.35
N CYS A 49 -2.98 -2.67 -15.87
CA CYS A 49 -1.79 -2.84 -16.72
C CYS A 49 -1.42 -4.32 -16.73
N SER A 50 -1.46 -4.95 -17.91
CA SER A 50 -1.16 -6.37 -18.09
C SER A 50 -0.02 -6.59 -19.09
N LEU A 51 0.52 -7.82 -19.05
CA LEU A 51 1.65 -8.30 -19.84
C LEU A 51 1.29 -9.66 -20.42
N ARG A 52 1.55 -9.87 -21.71
CA ARG A 52 1.42 -11.16 -22.38
C ARG A 52 2.72 -11.53 -23.09
N ASN A 53 3.26 -12.69 -22.77
CA ASN A 53 4.44 -13.24 -23.42
C ASN A 53 4.06 -13.81 -24.79
N GLN A 54 4.75 -13.42 -25.84
CA GLN A 54 4.59 -14.06 -27.15
C GLN A 54 5.52 -15.26 -27.27
N PRO A 55 5.02 -16.43 -27.72
CA PRO A 55 5.83 -17.64 -27.87
C PRO A 55 6.75 -17.64 -29.12
N SER A 56 6.91 -16.51 -29.81
CA SER A 56 7.79 -16.42 -30.99
C SER A 56 9.28 -16.35 -30.58
N ALA A 57 10.17 -16.64 -31.53
CA ALA A 57 11.61 -16.87 -31.31
C ALA A 57 12.42 -15.69 -30.71
N GLU A 58 11.79 -14.54 -30.46
CA GLU A 58 12.42 -13.35 -29.87
C GLU A 58 11.89 -12.99 -28.48
N GLU A 59 11.08 -13.83 -27.82
CA GLU A 59 10.52 -13.58 -26.47
C GLU A 59 10.02 -12.14 -26.29
N SER A 60 9.24 -11.64 -27.26
CA SER A 60 8.73 -10.27 -27.19
C SER A 60 7.57 -10.18 -26.18
N GLU A 61 7.77 -9.38 -25.14
CA GLU A 61 6.74 -9.01 -24.17
C GLU A 61 5.85 -7.90 -24.78
N MET A 62 4.54 -8.09 -24.74
CA MET A 62 3.57 -7.07 -25.14
C MET A 62 2.74 -6.63 -23.94
N HIS A 63 2.71 -5.32 -23.70
CA HIS A 63 1.97 -4.73 -22.59
C HIS A 63 0.67 -4.09 -23.06
N PHE A 64 -0.33 -4.10 -22.18
CA PHE A 64 -1.65 -3.55 -22.44
C PHE A 64 -2.19 -2.79 -21.24
N VAL A 65 -3.03 -1.80 -21.53
CA VAL A 65 -3.99 -1.24 -20.58
C VAL A 65 -5.35 -1.86 -20.90
N ARG A 66 -5.87 -2.66 -19.97
CA ARG A 66 -7.15 -3.36 -20.07
C ARG A 66 -8.20 -2.63 -19.24
N LEU A 67 -9.40 -2.46 -19.79
CA LEU A 67 -10.56 -1.98 -19.06
C LEU A 67 -11.52 -3.15 -18.81
N LEU A 68 -11.94 -3.30 -17.57
CA LEU A 68 -12.90 -4.32 -17.13
C LEU A 68 -14.09 -3.65 -16.46
N ASP A 69 -15.27 -4.25 -16.59
CA ASP A 69 -16.43 -3.86 -15.79
C ASP A 69 -16.26 -4.29 -14.32
N ASP A 70 -16.78 -3.51 -13.37
CA ASP A 70 -16.61 -3.80 -11.93
C ASP A 70 -17.61 -4.82 -11.34
N ARG A 71 -18.60 -5.27 -12.13
CA ARG A 71 -19.64 -6.20 -11.70
C ARG A 71 -19.39 -7.61 -12.20
N ASP A 72 -19.23 -7.76 -13.51
CA ASP A 72 -19.05 -9.06 -14.16
C ASP A 72 -17.58 -9.40 -14.43
N PHE A 73 -16.68 -8.39 -14.40
CA PHE A 73 -15.27 -8.49 -14.72
C PHE A 73 -14.98 -8.87 -16.19
N GLU A 74 -15.90 -8.57 -17.11
CA GLU A 74 -15.68 -8.75 -18.54
C GLU A 74 -14.76 -7.66 -19.10
N PHE A 75 -13.99 -8.02 -20.13
CA PHE A 75 -13.11 -7.07 -20.83
C PHE A 75 -13.92 -6.13 -21.73
N LEU A 76 -13.91 -4.84 -21.41
CA LEU A 76 -14.60 -3.80 -22.16
C LEU A 76 -13.72 -3.20 -23.27
N ALA A 77 -12.46 -2.89 -22.94
CA ALA A 77 -11.55 -2.23 -23.87
C ALA A 77 -10.10 -2.67 -23.66
N THR A 78 -9.29 -2.48 -24.69
CA THR A 78 -7.86 -2.80 -24.67
C THR A 78 -7.10 -1.74 -25.44
N TYR A 79 -6.09 -1.18 -24.78
CA TYR A 79 -5.14 -0.26 -25.40
C TYR A 79 -3.75 -0.92 -25.40
N PRO A 80 -3.21 -1.30 -26.58
CA PRO A 80 -1.85 -1.84 -26.67
C PRO A 80 -0.83 -0.73 -26.44
N LEU A 81 0.18 -1.00 -25.62
CA LEU A 81 1.35 -0.13 -25.50
C LEU A 81 2.33 -0.39 -26.66
N ASP A 82 3.27 0.53 -26.85
CA ASP A 82 4.27 0.42 -27.91
C ASP A 82 5.23 -0.76 -27.65
N ALA A 83 6.02 -1.13 -28.67
CA ALA A 83 7.08 -2.11 -28.50
C ALA A 83 8.09 -1.64 -27.43
N PHE A 84 8.48 -2.57 -26.55
CA PHE A 84 9.36 -2.32 -25.40
C PHE A 84 8.79 -1.32 -24.37
N GLU A 85 7.50 -1.02 -24.41
CA GLU A 85 6.87 -0.11 -23.45
C GLU A 85 6.14 -0.87 -22.34
N TYR A 86 6.43 -0.51 -21.09
CA TYR A 86 5.95 -1.17 -19.88
C TYR A 86 4.98 -0.26 -19.12
N GLY A 87 3.82 -0.77 -18.71
CA GLY A 87 2.91 -0.08 -17.79
C GLY A 87 3.39 -0.18 -16.34
N CYS A 88 4.04 0.87 -15.83
CA CYS A 88 4.70 0.89 -14.53
C CYS A 88 3.78 1.33 -13.38
N SER A 89 2.87 2.27 -13.65
CA SER A 89 1.96 2.84 -12.66
C SER A 89 0.59 3.14 -13.27
N ILE A 90 -0.46 3.10 -12.45
CA ILE A 90 -1.82 3.45 -12.87
C ILE A 90 -2.55 4.13 -11.71
N LEU A 91 -3.35 5.14 -12.03
CA LEU A 91 -4.09 5.94 -11.08
C LEU A 91 -5.41 6.41 -11.71
N SER A 92 -6.49 6.39 -10.93
CA SER A 92 -7.73 7.10 -11.25
C SER A 92 -7.73 8.43 -10.48
N CYS A 93 -7.88 9.55 -11.18
CA CYS A 93 -7.93 10.86 -10.56
C CYS A 93 -8.76 11.88 -11.34
N SER A 94 -9.18 12.93 -10.65
CA SER A 94 -9.76 14.14 -11.24
C SER A 94 -8.80 15.31 -11.08
N PHE A 95 -8.91 16.29 -11.97
CA PHE A 95 -8.08 17.49 -11.95
C PHE A 95 -8.88 18.72 -11.51
N THR A 96 -8.19 19.73 -10.99
CA THR A 96 -8.80 21.03 -10.70
C THR A 96 -9.39 21.61 -11.99
N ASP A 97 -10.55 22.26 -11.88
CA ASP A 97 -11.27 22.89 -13.00
C ASP A 97 -11.71 21.92 -14.12
N ASP A 98 -11.74 20.61 -13.82
CA ASP A 98 -12.29 19.59 -14.70
C ASP A 98 -13.28 18.70 -13.95
N LYS A 99 -14.44 18.45 -14.55
CA LYS A 99 -15.47 17.56 -13.98
C LYS A 99 -15.24 16.10 -14.35
N ASN A 100 -14.40 15.85 -15.35
CA ASN A 100 -14.10 14.51 -15.81
C ASN A 100 -13.16 13.80 -14.84
N VAL A 101 -13.26 12.48 -14.84
CA VAL A 101 -12.33 11.57 -14.17
C VAL A 101 -11.51 10.83 -15.20
N TYR A 102 -10.24 10.61 -14.89
CA TYR A 102 -9.27 10.07 -15.83
C TYR A 102 -8.52 8.89 -15.23
N TYR A 103 -8.15 7.94 -16.09
CA TYR A 103 -7.10 6.98 -15.80
C TYR A 103 -5.77 7.53 -16.31
N CYS A 104 -4.84 7.77 -15.41
CA CYS A 104 -3.46 8.12 -15.74
C CYS A 104 -2.59 6.85 -15.65
N VAL A 105 -1.87 6.54 -16.73
CA VAL A 105 -0.94 5.41 -16.82
C VAL A 105 0.46 5.95 -17.04
N GLY A 106 1.39 5.59 -16.16
CA GLY A 106 2.80 5.90 -16.30
C GLY A 106 3.54 4.73 -16.92
N THR A 107 4.30 5.00 -17.97
CA THR A 107 5.02 3.98 -18.74
C THR A 107 6.52 4.20 -18.79
N SER A 108 7.23 3.17 -19.26
CA SER A 108 8.68 3.19 -19.46
C SER A 108 9.05 2.39 -20.70
N TYR A 109 9.93 2.93 -21.54
CA TYR A 109 10.53 2.19 -22.65
C TYR A 109 11.79 1.47 -22.15
N VAL A 110 11.76 0.14 -22.10
CA VAL A 110 12.85 -0.70 -21.61
C VAL A 110 13.56 -1.31 -22.80
N LEU A 111 14.60 -0.62 -23.27
CA LEU A 111 15.41 -1.07 -24.40
C LEU A 111 16.55 -1.98 -23.91
N PRO A 112 16.81 -3.13 -24.56
CA PRO A 112 17.88 -4.06 -24.15
C PRO A 112 19.29 -3.44 -24.11
N GLU A 113 19.52 -2.35 -24.83
CA GLU A 113 20.81 -1.66 -24.91
C GLU A 113 21.04 -0.67 -23.75
N GLU A 114 20.00 -0.35 -22.96
CA GLU A 114 20.07 0.65 -21.88
C GLU A 114 20.10 -0.02 -20.49
N ASN A 115 20.97 0.47 -19.61
CA ASN A 115 21.01 0.03 -18.21
C ASN A 115 19.88 0.63 -17.35
N GLU A 116 19.39 1.81 -17.73
CA GLU A 116 18.30 2.51 -17.07
C GLU A 116 17.42 3.16 -18.15
N PRO A 117 16.08 3.03 -18.07
CA PRO A 117 15.19 3.63 -19.06
C PRO A 117 15.36 5.14 -19.15
N THR A 118 15.73 5.62 -20.34
CA THR A 118 15.88 7.06 -20.61
C THR A 118 14.59 7.71 -21.11
N LYS A 119 13.63 6.90 -21.58
CA LYS A 119 12.34 7.35 -22.12
C LYS A 119 11.16 6.70 -21.39
N GLY A 120 10.11 7.48 -21.18
CA GLY A 120 8.80 7.02 -20.73
C GLY A 120 7.72 7.99 -21.20
N ARG A 121 6.47 7.73 -20.84
CA ARG A 121 5.37 8.69 -21.05
C ARG A 121 4.27 8.51 -20.00
N ILE A 122 3.45 9.55 -19.86
CA ILE A 122 2.21 9.53 -19.08
C ILE A 122 1.06 9.59 -20.07
N LEU A 123 0.20 8.58 -20.04
CA LEU A 123 -1.00 8.47 -20.85
C LEU A 123 -2.22 8.81 -19.99
N VAL A 124 -3.07 9.72 -20.45
CA VAL A 124 -4.30 10.12 -19.76
C VAL A 124 -5.49 9.64 -20.57
N PHE A 125 -6.27 8.73 -20.01
CA PHE A 125 -7.44 8.15 -20.63
C PHE A 125 -8.72 8.63 -19.98
N VAL A 126 -9.75 8.85 -20.80
CA VAL A 126 -11.15 8.95 -20.35
C VAL A 126 -11.90 7.69 -20.76
N VAL A 127 -12.85 7.27 -19.93
CA VAL A 127 -13.75 6.16 -20.26
C VAL A 127 -15.07 6.76 -20.76
N GLU A 128 -15.37 6.53 -22.03
CA GLU A 128 -16.64 6.94 -22.65
C GLU A 128 -17.29 5.72 -23.29
N GLU A 129 -18.54 5.45 -22.93
CA GLU A 129 -19.33 4.33 -23.48
C GLU A 129 -18.59 2.97 -23.43
N GLY A 130 -17.85 2.72 -22.34
CA GLY A 130 -17.07 1.48 -22.16
C GLY A 130 -15.78 1.40 -22.99
N LYS A 131 -15.36 2.48 -23.64
CA LYS A 131 -14.10 2.56 -24.40
C LYS A 131 -13.08 3.42 -23.68
N LEU A 132 -11.81 2.99 -23.74
CA LEU A 132 -10.67 3.81 -23.33
C LEU A 132 -10.28 4.75 -24.47
N GLN A 133 -10.47 6.05 -24.28
CA GLN A 133 -10.02 7.08 -25.21
C GLN A 133 -8.81 7.83 -24.65
N LEU A 134 -7.72 7.90 -25.43
CA LEU A 134 -6.54 8.67 -25.06
C LEU A 134 -6.81 10.16 -25.27
N VAL A 135 -6.75 10.94 -24.19
CA VAL A 135 -7.03 12.39 -24.18
C VAL A 135 -5.74 13.20 -24.26
N ALA A 136 -4.71 12.77 -23.55
CA ALA A 136 -3.43 13.44 -23.55
C ALA A 136 -2.29 12.43 -23.36
N GLU A 137 -1.14 12.78 -23.95
CA GLU A 137 0.11 12.06 -23.81
C GLU A 137 1.21 13.06 -23.45
N LYS A 138 2.03 12.69 -22.46
CA LYS A 138 3.19 13.48 -22.04
C LYS A 138 4.43 12.63 -22.00
N GLU A 139 5.38 12.87 -22.92
CA GLU A 139 6.68 12.22 -22.87
C GLU A 139 7.49 12.65 -21.64
N THR A 140 8.20 11.69 -21.05
CA THR A 140 9.06 11.86 -19.87
C THR A 140 10.46 11.36 -20.15
N LYS A 141 11.46 12.02 -19.53
CA LYS A 141 12.87 11.64 -19.61
C LYS A 141 13.20 10.60 -18.52
N GLY A 142 12.59 9.43 -18.62
CA GLY A 142 12.74 8.33 -17.69
C GLY A 142 11.44 7.58 -17.44
N SER A 143 11.55 6.50 -16.66
CA SER A 143 10.46 5.62 -16.26
C SER A 143 9.55 6.29 -15.22
N VAL A 144 8.23 6.18 -15.42
CA VAL A 144 7.22 6.69 -14.48
C VAL A 144 6.83 5.60 -13.47
N TYR A 145 7.59 5.47 -12.38
CA TYR A 145 7.45 4.40 -11.39
C TYR A 145 6.18 4.50 -10.53
N SER A 146 5.75 5.71 -10.20
CA SER A 146 4.57 5.96 -9.36
C SER A 146 3.80 7.19 -9.84
N LEU A 147 2.47 7.14 -9.69
CA LEU A 147 1.55 8.25 -9.95
C LEU A 147 0.64 8.42 -8.74
N ASN A 148 0.44 9.66 -8.31
CA ASN A 148 -0.41 10.01 -7.19
C ASN A 148 -1.25 11.24 -7.52
N ALA A 149 -2.52 11.22 -7.11
CA ALA A 149 -3.38 12.39 -7.17
C ALA A 149 -2.97 13.34 -6.05
N PHE A 150 -2.70 14.60 -6.37
CA PHE A 150 -2.14 15.54 -5.40
C PHE A 150 -2.79 16.92 -5.56
N ASN A 151 -3.70 17.29 -4.65
CA ASN A 151 -4.36 18.61 -4.64
C ASN A 151 -4.94 19.04 -6.01
N GLY A 152 -5.61 18.11 -6.70
CA GLY A 152 -6.19 18.34 -8.04
C GLY A 152 -5.17 18.43 -9.18
N LYS A 153 -3.92 18.05 -8.92
CA LYS A 153 -2.81 17.92 -9.87
C LYS A 153 -2.34 16.45 -9.91
N LEU A 154 -1.44 16.15 -10.85
CA LEU A 154 -0.82 14.83 -10.96
C LEU A 154 0.63 14.87 -10.49
N LEU A 155 0.94 14.10 -9.46
CA LEU A 155 2.30 13.90 -8.99
C LEU A 155 2.86 12.61 -9.62
N ALA A 156 4.04 12.70 -10.22
CA ALA A 156 4.71 11.57 -10.87
C ALA A 156 6.13 11.39 -10.34
N ALA A 157 6.49 10.15 -10.04
CA ALA A 157 7.86 9.76 -9.73
C ALA A 157 8.54 9.26 -11.00
N ILE A 158 9.52 10.00 -11.50
CA ILE A 158 10.21 9.77 -12.76
C ILE A 158 11.71 9.60 -12.50
N ASN A 159 12.22 8.38 -12.56
CA ASN A 159 13.59 8.03 -12.14
C ASN A 159 13.98 8.69 -10.80
N GLN A 160 14.93 9.62 -10.82
CA GLN A 160 15.44 10.31 -9.63
C GLN A 160 14.63 11.56 -9.22
N LYS A 161 13.52 11.84 -9.91
CA LYS A 161 12.76 13.09 -9.78
C LYS A 161 11.34 12.84 -9.32
N ILE A 162 10.85 13.73 -8.46
CA ILE A 162 9.42 13.89 -8.19
C ILE A 162 8.95 15.10 -8.99
N GLN A 163 7.99 14.93 -9.87
CA GLN A 163 7.50 15.97 -10.76
C GLN A 163 6.00 16.19 -10.58
N LEU A 164 5.59 17.44 -10.40
CA LEU A 164 4.20 17.85 -10.32
C LEU A 164 3.74 18.40 -11.67
N TYR A 165 2.59 17.91 -12.13
CA TYR A 165 1.95 18.31 -13.37
C TYR A 165 0.59 18.94 -13.12
N LYS A 166 0.37 20.10 -13.73
CA LYS A 166 -0.93 20.76 -13.79
C LYS A 166 -1.65 20.34 -15.06
N TRP A 167 -2.95 20.12 -14.95
CA TRP A 167 -3.83 19.88 -16.08
C TRP A 167 -4.30 21.22 -16.64
N THR A 168 -3.94 21.52 -17.89
CA THR A 168 -4.21 22.82 -18.52
C THR A 168 -4.94 22.65 -19.83
N LEU A 169 -5.97 23.47 -20.05
CA LEU A 169 -6.64 23.60 -21.33
C LEU A 169 -5.83 24.56 -22.21
N ARG A 170 -5.42 24.09 -23.39
CA ARG A 170 -4.75 24.89 -24.41
C ARG A 170 -5.77 25.73 -25.18
N ASP A 171 -5.26 26.75 -25.88
CA ASP A 171 -6.07 27.64 -26.72
C ASP A 171 -6.76 26.91 -27.88
N ASP A 172 -6.22 25.75 -28.31
CA ASP A 172 -6.80 24.88 -29.33
C ASP A 172 -7.96 24.00 -28.81
N GLY A 173 -8.31 24.11 -27.52
CA GLY A 173 -9.36 23.32 -26.87
C GLY A 173 -8.91 21.92 -26.42
N THR A 174 -7.66 21.52 -26.70
CA THR A 174 -7.09 20.28 -26.19
C THR A 174 -6.56 20.47 -24.77
N ARG A 175 -6.48 19.38 -24.01
CA ARG A 175 -5.95 19.39 -22.64
C ARG A 175 -4.57 18.76 -22.62
N GLU A 176 -3.67 19.31 -21.80
CA GLU A 176 -2.33 18.77 -21.64
C GLU A 176 -1.86 18.76 -20.18
N LEU A 177 -0.86 17.93 -19.90
CA LEU A 177 -0.09 17.98 -18.66
C LEU A 177 1.07 18.97 -18.81
N GLN A 178 0.97 20.10 -18.11
CA GLN A 178 2.03 21.09 -18.00
C GLN A 178 2.88 20.83 -16.75
N SER A 179 4.19 20.79 -16.92
CA SER A 179 5.13 20.65 -15.80
C SER A 179 5.14 21.92 -14.97
N GLU A 180 4.88 21.82 -13.67
CA GLU A 180 4.84 22.96 -12.76
C GLU A 180 6.14 23.07 -11.96
N CYS A 181 6.45 22.07 -11.15
CA CYS A 181 7.66 22.03 -10.34
C CYS A 181 8.12 20.59 -10.11
N GLY A 182 9.37 20.44 -9.68
CA GLY A 182 9.91 19.13 -9.37
C GLY A 182 11.05 19.20 -8.36
N HIS A 183 11.30 18.07 -7.73
CA HIS A 183 12.37 17.86 -6.77
C HIS A 183 13.30 16.75 -7.24
N HIS A 184 14.60 16.94 -7.01
CA HIS A 184 15.67 16.00 -7.35
C HIS A 184 16.45 15.68 -6.10
N GLY A 185 17.07 14.50 -6.04
CA GLY A 185 17.90 14.09 -4.88
C GLY A 185 17.78 12.61 -4.52
N HIS A 186 16.78 11.95 -5.09
CA HIS A 186 16.60 10.50 -5.03
C HIS A 186 17.60 9.79 -5.93
N ILE A 187 17.83 8.50 -5.70
CA ILE A 187 18.50 7.64 -6.67
C ILE A 187 17.46 7.13 -7.64
N LEU A 188 16.42 6.47 -7.11
CA LEU A 188 15.22 6.11 -7.85
C LEU A 188 14.01 6.22 -6.92
N ALA A 189 13.08 7.11 -7.23
CA ALA A 189 11.84 7.29 -6.50
C ALA A 189 10.82 6.23 -6.96
N LEU A 190 10.77 5.09 -6.28
CA LEU A 190 9.96 3.93 -6.70
C LEU A 190 8.55 3.95 -6.10
N TYR A 191 8.41 4.40 -4.86
CA TYR A 191 7.15 4.37 -4.13
C TYR A 191 6.82 5.77 -3.64
N VAL A 192 5.63 6.26 -3.95
CA VAL A 192 5.17 7.57 -3.49
C VAL A 192 3.79 7.46 -2.87
N GLN A 193 3.62 8.12 -1.73
CA GLN A 193 2.33 8.30 -1.07
C GLN A 193 2.17 9.78 -0.73
N THR A 194 0.92 10.23 -0.66
CA THR A 194 0.57 11.64 -0.48
C THR A 194 -0.48 11.78 0.61
N ARG A 195 -0.34 12.79 1.47
CA ARG A 195 -1.31 13.13 2.51
C ARG A 195 -1.32 14.63 2.73
N GLY A 196 -2.42 15.29 2.36
CA GLY A 196 -2.47 16.75 2.31
C GLY A 196 -1.37 17.28 1.40
N ASP A 197 -0.52 18.15 1.95
CA ASP A 197 0.62 18.75 1.23
C ASP A 197 1.93 17.95 1.36
N PHE A 198 1.92 16.87 2.14
CA PHE A 198 3.07 16.00 2.34
C PHE A 198 3.16 14.92 1.27
N ILE A 199 4.39 14.68 0.83
CA ILE A 199 4.75 13.68 -0.16
C ILE A 199 5.81 12.79 0.48
N VAL A 200 5.51 11.51 0.66
CA VAL A 200 6.45 10.53 1.21
C VAL A 200 7.00 9.70 0.06
N VAL A 201 8.32 9.68 -0.07
CA VAL A 201 9.06 8.99 -1.13
C VAL A 201 9.86 7.84 -0.54
N GLY A 202 9.57 6.62 -0.99
CA GLY A 202 10.40 5.44 -0.79
C GLY A 202 11.39 5.30 -1.95
N ASP A 203 12.66 5.52 -1.66
CA ASP A 203 13.76 5.43 -2.63
C ASP A 203 14.25 3.98 -2.76
N LEU A 204 14.82 3.62 -3.92
CA LEU A 204 15.43 2.30 -4.12
C LEU A 204 16.44 1.91 -3.04
N MET A 205 17.25 2.85 -2.53
CA MET A 205 18.26 2.55 -1.50
C MET A 205 18.43 3.63 -0.41
N LYS A 206 17.81 4.81 -0.56
CA LYS A 206 17.87 5.91 0.42
C LYS A 206 16.68 5.93 1.40
N SER A 207 16.12 4.77 1.74
CA SER A 207 15.00 4.66 2.69
C SER A 207 13.85 5.64 2.34
N ILE A 208 13.33 6.36 3.34
CA ILE A 208 12.20 7.28 3.24
C ILE A 208 12.68 8.74 3.25
N SER A 209 12.14 9.55 2.34
CA SER A 209 12.26 11.01 2.33
C SER A 209 10.87 11.65 2.40
N LEU A 210 10.71 12.72 3.15
CA LEU A 210 9.50 13.52 3.24
C LEU A 210 9.71 14.86 2.53
N LEU A 211 8.87 15.10 1.53
CA LEU A 211 8.78 16.36 0.83
C LEU A 211 7.47 17.07 1.20
N ILE A 212 7.45 18.38 1.04
CA ILE A 212 6.26 19.22 1.15
C ILE A 212 6.10 20.06 -0.11
N TYR A 213 4.86 20.22 -0.54
CA TYR A 213 4.54 21.20 -1.56
C TYR A 213 4.17 22.53 -0.91
N LYS A 214 4.98 23.56 -1.14
CA LYS A 214 4.70 24.93 -0.70
C LYS A 214 3.88 25.65 -1.76
N HIS A 215 2.57 25.82 -1.51
CA HIS A 215 1.64 26.47 -2.45
C HIS A 215 2.05 27.89 -2.82
N GLU A 216 2.57 28.67 -1.87
CA GLU A 216 2.96 30.08 -2.10
C GLU A 216 4.18 30.22 -3.03
N GLU A 217 5.13 29.29 -2.91
CA GLU A 217 6.36 29.28 -3.70
C GLU A 217 6.20 28.46 -5.00
N GLY A 218 5.15 27.64 -5.11
CA GLY A 218 4.95 26.72 -6.22
C GLY A 218 6.06 25.66 -6.31
N ALA A 219 6.70 25.31 -5.19
CA ALA A 219 7.89 24.46 -5.14
C ALA A 219 7.70 23.23 -4.23
N ILE A 220 8.45 22.17 -4.54
CA ILE A 220 8.55 20.97 -3.69
C ILE A 220 9.89 21.01 -2.96
N GLU A 221 9.84 20.96 -1.63
CA GLU A 221 11.02 20.97 -0.78
C GLU A 221 11.11 19.71 0.07
N GLU A 222 12.34 19.25 0.34
CA GLU A 222 12.58 18.17 1.28
C GLU A 222 12.60 18.72 2.71
N ILE A 223 11.72 18.21 3.57
CA ILE A 223 11.68 18.59 4.98
C ILE A 223 12.60 17.69 5.80
N ALA A 224 12.49 16.37 5.60
CA ALA A 224 13.18 15.41 6.44
C ALA A 224 13.50 14.13 5.67
N ARG A 225 14.56 13.44 6.08
CA ARG A 225 14.96 12.16 5.50
C ARG A 225 15.46 11.19 6.56
N ASP A 226 15.21 9.91 6.35
CA ASP A 226 15.91 8.83 7.03
C ASP A 226 17.27 8.55 6.35
N TYR A 227 18.36 8.73 7.07
CA TYR A 227 19.72 8.54 6.54
C TYR A 227 20.17 7.07 6.53
N ASN A 228 19.34 6.15 7.03
CA ASN A 228 19.63 4.73 6.89
C ASN A 228 19.52 4.29 5.43
N ALA A 229 20.41 3.38 5.04
CA ALA A 229 20.34 2.76 3.72
C ALA A 229 19.43 1.54 3.80
N SER A 230 18.19 1.71 3.39
CA SER A 230 17.17 0.66 3.31
C SER A 230 16.67 0.56 1.87
N TRP A 231 16.61 -0.67 1.36
CA TRP A 231 16.11 -0.94 0.02
C TRP A 231 14.60 -1.11 0.06
N MET A 232 13.87 -0.08 -0.33
CA MET A 232 12.43 -0.01 -0.11
C MET A 232 11.67 -0.97 -1.02
N THR A 233 10.60 -1.54 -0.50
CA THR A 233 9.65 -2.41 -1.22
C THR A 233 8.23 -1.85 -1.21
N ALA A 234 7.86 -1.12 -0.17
CA ALA A 234 6.63 -0.36 -0.10
C ALA A 234 6.75 0.77 0.93
N VAL A 235 5.91 1.81 0.77
CA VAL A 235 5.81 2.93 1.72
C VAL A 235 4.34 3.21 2.04
N GLY A 236 4.08 3.60 3.29
CA GLY A 236 2.77 3.96 3.82
C GLY A 236 2.87 5.18 4.74
N ILE A 237 1.76 5.88 4.94
CA ILE A 237 1.66 7.04 5.83
C ILE A 237 0.72 6.65 6.97
N LEU A 238 1.18 6.60 8.21
CA LEU A 238 0.30 6.21 9.32
C LEU A 238 -0.47 7.44 9.82
N ASP A 239 0.25 8.52 10.09
CA ASP A 239 -0.27 9.80 10.52
C ASP A 239 0.53 10.96 9.89
N ASP A 240 0.39 12.18 10.40
CA ASP A 240 1.05 13.35 9.81
C ASP A 240 2.56 13.39 10.11
N ASP A 241 3.03 12.70 11.15
CA ASP A 241 4.43 12.69 11.59
C ASP A 241 5.10 11.31 11.54
N THR A 242 4.35 10.23 11.36
CA THR A 242 4.80 8.84 11.40
C THR A 242 4.56 8.15 10.06
N TYR A 243 5.62 7.62 9.48
CA TYR A 243 5.64 6.97 8.17
C TYR A 243 6.09 5.52 8.30
N LEU A 244 5.54 4.65 7.47
CA LEU A 244 5.79 3.22 7.46
C LEU A 244 6.62 2.84 6.23
N GLY A 245 7.66 2.04 6.45
CA GLY A 245 8.50 1.47 5.42
C GLY A 245 8.52 -0.06 5.48
N ALA A 246 8.60 -0.68 4.32
CA ALA A 246 8.99 -2.07 4.16
C ALA A 246 10.29 -2.14 3.35
N ASP A 247 11.20 -3.06 3.72
CA ASP A 247 12.46 -3.26 3.03
C ASP A 247 12.55 -4.64 2.32
N ASN A 248 13.62 -4.84 1.55
CA ASN A 248 13.91 -6.09 0.84
C ASN A 248 14.43 -7.21 1.75
N CYS A 249 14.72 -6.92 3.02
CA CYS A 249 15.16 -7.87 4.03
C CYS A 249 13.97 -8.40 4.86
N TYR A 250 12.75 -8.24 4.34
CA TYR A 250 11.49 -8.69 4.97
C TYR A 250 11.21 -8.02 6.32
N ASN A 251 11.67 -6.78 6.50
CA ASN A 251 11.38 -5.97 7.68
C ASN A 251 10.34 -4.90 7.40
N LEU A 252 9.64 -4.53 8.47
CA LEU A 252 8.86 -3.32 8.62
C LEU A 252 9.57 -2.38 9.58
N PHE A 253 9.48 -1.09 9.31
CA PHE A 253 9.98 -0.08 10.22
C PHE A 253 9.12 1.18 10.13
N THR A 254 9.04 1.92 11.23
CA THR A 254 8.36 3.21 11.27
C THR A 254 9.36 4.31 11.60
N VAL A 255 9.27 5.40 10.84
CA VAL A 255 10.06 6.60 11.05
C VAL A 255 9.15 7.73 11.49
N LYS A 256 9.63 8.55 12.43
CA LYS A 256 8.92 9.72 12.94
C LYS A 256 9.70 10.99 12.63
N ARG A 257 9.00 12.04 12.23
CA ARG A 257 9.55 13.38 12.06
C ARG A 257 9.62 14.11 13.41
N HIS A 258 10.70 14.86 13.63
CA HIS A 258 10.84 15.77 14.76
C HIS A 258 10.49 17.21 14.37
N SER A 259 9.20 17.52 14.25
CA SER A 259 8.74 18.88 13.94
C SER A 259 9.10 19.91 15.04
N GLU A 260 9.11 19.48 16.30
CA GLU A 260 9.36 20.33 17.47
C GLU A 260 10.84 20.48 17.86
N ALA A 261 11.78 19.90 17.09
CA ALA A 261 13.20 20.00 17.41
C ALA A 261 13.70 21.46 17.41
N ALA A 262 14.72 21.73 18.24
CA ALA A 262 15.24 23.08 18.45
C ALA A 262 16.13 23.55 17.28
N THR A 263 16.80 22.62 16.60
CA THR A 263 17.72 22.90 15.49
C THR A 263 17.15 22.41 14.17
N ASP A 264 17.47 23.12 13.08
CA ASP A 264 17.03 22.72 11.74
C ASP A 264 17.65 21.39 11.30
N GLU A 265 18.90 21.10 11.73
CA GLU A 265 19.56 19.82 11.45
C GLU A 265 18.79 18.62 12.04
N GLU A 266 18.25 18.76 13.25
CA GLU A 266 17.44 17.73 13.89
C GLU A 266 16.06 17.58 13.22
N ARG A 267 15.46 18.68 12.75
CA ARG A 267 14.20 18.65 11.99
C ARG A 267 14.35 17.92 10.66
N CYS A 268 15.51 18.05 10.03
CA CYS A 268 15.85 17.40 8.76
C CYS A 268 16.08 15.88 8.90
N ARG A 269 16.21 15.35 10.12
CA ARG A 269 16.45 13.93 10.36
C ARG A 269 15.18 13.25 10.86
N MET A 270 14.82 12.14 10.22
CA MET A 270 13.81 11.22 10.76
C MET A 270 14.44 10.23 11.74
N GLU A 271 13.73 9.93 12.81
CA GLU A 271 14.11 8.89 13.77
C GLU A 271 13.35 7.61 13.49
N VAL A 272 14.06 6.47 13.47
CA VAL A 272 13.43 5.16 13.45
C VAL A 272 12.89 4.86 14.85
N VAL A 273 11.56 4.81 14.98
CA VAL A 273 10.86 4.61 16.26
C VAL A 273 10.31 3.19 16.42
N GLY A 274 10.19 2.43 15.33
CA GLY A 274 9.67 1.07 15.34
C GLY A 274 10.34 0.20 14.30
N GLU A 275 10.58 -1.07 14.67
CA GLU A 275 11.35 -2.03 13.89
C GLU A 275 10.79 -3.43 14.12
N TYR A 276 10.56 -4.19 13.05
CA TYR A 276 9.93 -5.51 13.13
C TYR A 276 10.26 -6.38 11.92
N HIS A 277 10.63 -7.63 12.14
CA HIS A 277 10.80 -8.59 11.06
C HIS A 277 9.48 -9.33 10.78
N ILE A 278 8.88 -9.02 9.63
CA ILE A 278 7.62 -9.65 9.22
C ILE A 278 7.85 -11.04 8.61
N GLY A 279 8.99 -11.24 7.91
CA GLY A 279 9.29 -12.48 7.19
C GLY A 279 8.63 -12.60 5.81
N GLU A 280 7.97 -11.53 5.36
CA GLU A 280 7.26 -11.45 4.09
C GLU A 280 7.74 -10.27 3.23
N PHE A 281 7.72 -10.45 1.90
CA PHE A 281 8.06 -9.38 0.96
C PHE A 281 6.83 -8.55 0.63
N VAL A 282 6.71 -7.36 1.22
CA VAL A 282 5.55 -6.49 1.05
C VAL A 282 5.64 -5.70 -0.27
N ASN A 283 4.61 -5.79 -1.11
CA ASN A 283 4.55 -5.08 -2.39
C ASN A 283 3.77 -3.77 -2.32
N ARG A 284 2.68 -3.73 -1.54
CA ARG A 284 1.78 -2.57 -1.46
C ARG A 284 1.14 -2.43 -0.10
N PHE A 285 1.05 -1.18 0.34
CA PHE A 285 0.23 -0.72 1.46
C PHE A 285 -0.99 0.03 0.94
N ARG A 286 -2.14 -0.14 1.61
CA ARG A 286 -3.36 0.61 1.33
C ARG A 286 -4.16 0.86 2.61
N HIS A 287 -4.56 2.10 2.83
CA HIS A 287 -5.53 2.40 3.89
C HIS A 287 -6.87 1.76 3.61
N GLY A 288 -7.47 1.19 4.64
CA GLY A 288 -8.75 0.51 4.53
C GLY A 288 -8.89 -0.60 5.57
N SER A 289 -10.09 -1.17 5.64
CA SER A 289 -10.39 -2.35 6.42
C SER A 289 -11.31 -3.25 5.59
N LEU A 290 -11.19 -4.56 5.78
CA LEU A 290 -12.09 -5.55 5.18
C LEU A 290 -13.35 -5.79 6.04
N VAL A 291 -13.37 -5.28 7.28
CA VAL A 291 -14.47 -5.47 8.22
C VAL A 291 -15.46 -4.31 8.10
N THR A 292 -16.75 -4.64 8.22
CA THR A 292 -17.80 -3.64 8.32
C THR A 292 -17.67 -2.89 9.65
N ARG A 293 -17.27 -1.62 9.60
CA ARG A 293 -17.19 -0.77 10.79
C ARG A 293 -18.60 -0.43 11.26
N LEU A 294 -18.99 -0.95 12.41
CA LEU A 294 -20.19 -0.48 13.11
C LEU A 294 -19.88 0.88 13.74
N PRO A 295 -20.73 1.91 13.55
CA PRO A 295 -20.45 3.27 14.02
C PRO A 295 -20.31 3.42 15.54
N ASP A 296 -20.81 2.46 16.32
CA ASP A 296 -20.83 2.50 17.80
C ASP A 296 -19.69 1.72 18.48
N SER A 297 -18.71 1.19 17.74
CA SER A 297 -17.59 0.43 18.33
C SER A 297 -16.34 1.28 18.50
N GLU A 298 -15.73 1.31 19.69
CA GLU A 298 -14.45 2.00 19.94
C GLU A 298 -13.32 1.47 19.02
N THR A 299 -13.36 0.19 18.67
CA THR A 299 -12.44 -0.43 17.70
C THR A 299 -12.61 0.09 16.26
N SER A 300 -13.76 0.68 15.90
CA SER A 300 -13.99 1.25 14.57
C SER A 300 -13.19 2.54 14.32
N GLN A 301 -12.67 3.16 15.38
CA GLN A 301 -11.87 4.39 15.30
C GLN A 301 -10.37 4.13 15.08
N ILE A 302 -9.91 2.88 15.24
CA ILE A 302 -8.49 2.55 15.08
C ILE A 302 -8.12 2.63 13.59
N PRO A 303 -7.14 3.49 13.21
CA PRO A 303 -6.66 3.55 11.83
C PRO A 303 -6.03 2.21 11.44
N THR A 304 -6.47 1.67 10.31
CA THR A 304 -6.00 0.40 9.76
C THR A 304 -5.44 0.56 8.36
N MET A 305 -4.43 -0.26 8.07
CA MET A 305 -3.75 -0.34 6.79
C MET A 305 -3.60 -1.81 6.40
N ILE A 306 -4.00 -2.12 5.18
CA ILE A 306 -3.87 -3.46 4.60
C ILE A 306 -2.58 -3.49 3.78
N PHE A 307 -1.89 -4.63 3.79
CA PHE A 307 -0.76 -4.87 2.92
C PHE A 307 -0.84 -6.22 2.22
N GLY A 308 -0.31 -6.26 1.00
CA GLY A 308 -0.19 -7.47 0.19
C GLY A 308 1.27 -7.85 -0.06
N THR A 309 1.55 -9.15 0.01
CA THR A 309 2.91 -9.70 -0.10
C THR A 309 3.10 -10.53 -1.36
N VAL A 310 4.35 -10.88 -1.69
CA VAL A 310 4.68 -11.77 -2.83
C VAL A 310 4.10 -13.18 -2.67
N ASN A 311 4.04 -13.70 -1.43
CA ASN A 311 3.53 -15.04 -1.15
C ASN A 311 2.00 -15.11 -1.10
N GLY A 312 1.30 -14.00 -1.37
CA GLY A 312 -0.17 -13.93 -1.34
C GLY A 312 -0.77 -13.71 0.04
N VAL A 313 0.06 -13.50 1.07
CA VAL A 313 -0.42 -13.09 2.41
C VAL A 313 -0.97 -11.67 2.33
N ILE A 314 -2.18 -11.50 2.86
CA ILE A 314 -2.80 -10.20 3.11
C ILE A 314 -2.75 -9.97 4.62
N GLY A 315 -2.05 -8.94 5.05
CA GLY A 315 -1.97 -8.58 6.46
C GLY A 315 -2.64 -7.25 6.75
N VAL A 316 -2.99 -7.06 8.02
CA VAL A 316 -3.59 -5.81 8.53
C VAL A 316 -2.68 -5.25 9.61
N MET A 317 -2.41 -3.95 9.51
CA MET A 317 -1.70 -3.18 10.52
C MET A 317 -2.66 -2.16 11.12
N ALA A 318 -2.65 -2.05 12.44
CA ALA A 318 -3.51 -1.15 13.20
C ALA A 318 -2.66 -0.24 14.11
N SER A 319 -2.93 1.07 14.09
CA SER A 319 -2.23 2.03 14.95
C SER A 319 -2.92 2.11 16.32
N LEU A 320 -2.31 1.50 17.34
CA LEU A 320 -2.90 1.37 18.66
C LEU A 320 -2.59 2.57 19.58
N PRO A 321 -3.52 2.96 20.47
CA PRO A 321 -3.23 3.90 21.57
C PRO A 321 -2.15 3.35 22.52
N GLN A 322 -1.36 4.24 23.13
CA GLN A 322 -0.24 3.88 24.00
C GLN A 322 -0.64 2.96 25.16
N GLU A 323 -1.81 3.19 25.78
CA GLU A 323 -2.31 2.37 26.88
C GLU A 323 -2.59 0.92 26.45
N GLN A 324 -3.23 0.76 25.28
CA GLN A 324 -3.50 -0.55 24.69
C GLN A 324 -2.22 -1.25 24.26
N TYR A 325 -1.28 -0.52 23.64
CA TYR A 325 0.03 -1.04 23.27
C TYR A 325 0.77 -1.60 24.50
N ALA A 326 0.88 -0.80 25.57
CA ALA A 326 1.61 -1.21 26.78
C ALA A 326 0.98 -2.43 27.46
N PHE A 327 -0.34 -2.57 27.38
CA PHE A 327 -1.05 -3.75 27.85
C PHE A 327 -0.74 -4.99 27.00
N LEU A 328 -0.86 -4.89 25.69
CA LEU A 328 -0.63 -6.00 24.76
C LEU A 328 0.83 -6.43 24.70
N GLU A 329 1.77 -5.50 24.90
CA GLU A 329 3.20 -5.81 25.02
C GLU A 329 3.48 -6.68 26.25
N LYS A 330 2.83 -6.40 27.40
CA LYS A 330 2.88 -7.25 28.60
C LYS A 330 2.28 -8.62 28.34
N LEU A 331 1.17 -8.68 27.58
CA LEU A 331 0.55 -9.93 27.18
C LEU A 331 1.47 -10.77 26.30
N GLN A 332 1.97 -10.21 25.21
CA GLN A 332 2.93 -10.84 24.31
C GLN A 332 4.17 -11.35 25.06
N THR A 333 4.72 -10.56 25.97
CA THR A 333 5.88 -10.96 26.80
C THR A 333 5.57 -12.13 27.72
N SER A 334 4.37 -12.17 28.30
CA SER A 334 3.92 -13.30 29.14
C SER A 334 3.66 -14.56 28.30
N MET A 335 3.06 -14.39 27.11
CA MET A 335 2.82 -15.48 26.16
C MET A 335 4.12 -16.12 25.66
N ARG A 336 5.14 -15.31 25.35
CA ARG A 336 6.47 -15.79 24.93
C ARG A 336 7.14 -16.72 25.94
N LYS A 337 6.84 -16.58 27.24
CA LYS A 337 7.40 -17.46 28.29
C LYS A 337 6.72 -18.83 28.35
N VAL A 338 5.44 -18.89 28.00
CA VAL A 338 4.60 -20.09 28.12
C VAL A 338 4.55 -20.87 26.80
N ILE A 339 4.53 -20.17 25.67
CA ILE A 339 4.50 -20.73 24.32
C ILE A 339 5.93 -21.04 23.89
N LYS A 340 6.23 -22.32 23.70
CA LYS A 340 7.49 -22.75 23.10
C LYS A 340 7.35 -22.79 21.60
N GLY A 341 8.22 -22.10 20.88
CA GLY A 341 8.28 -22.14 19.42
C GLY A 341 8.55 -23.56 18.92
N VAL A 342 8.04 -23.86 17.73
CA VAL A 342 8.29 -25.14 17.06
C VAL A 342 9.80 -25.29 16.83
N GLY A 343 10.35 -26.47 17.15
CA GLY A 343 11.79 -26.71 17.04
C GLY A 343 12.66 -25.96 18.05
N GLY A 344 12.07 -25.32 19.07
CA GLY A 344 12.80 -24.53 20.06
C GLY A 344 13.26 -23.16 19.56
N LEU A 345 12.73 -22.70 18.43
CA LEU A 345 13.02 -21.38 17.88
C LEU A 345 12.43 -20.28 18.78
N SER A 346 13.22 -19.23 19.01
CA SER A 346 12.77 -18.08 19.78
C SER A 346 11.93 -17.15 18.90
N HIS A 347 10.72 -16.84 19.35
CA HIS A 347 9.84 -15.86 18.70
C HIS A 347 10.47 -14.46 18.65
N GLU A 348 11.17 -14.07 19.71
CA GLU A 348 11.85 -12.78 19.80
C GLU A 348 12.94 -12.66 18.72
N GLN A 349 13.78 -13.70 18.58
CA GLN A 349 14.83 -13.74 17.56
C GLN A 349 14.26 -13.75 16.13
N TRP A 350 13.09 -14.38 15.93
CA TRP A 350 12.40 -14.37 14.65
C TRP A 350 11.90 -12.97 14.28
N ARG A 351 11.34 -12.22 15.25
CA ARG A 351 10.79 -10.88 15.03
C ARG A 351 11.83 -9.75 15.11
N SER A 352 13.05 -10.03 15.59
CA SER A 352 14.17 -9.08 15.60
C SER A 352 14.45 -8.54 14.20
N PHE A 353 14.53 -7.22 14.08
CA PHE A 353 14.90 -6.55 12.85
C PHE A 353 16.29 -7.00 12.39
N LYS A 354 16.40 -7.39 11.13
CA LYS A 354 17.67 -7.85 10.57
C LYS A 354 17.83 -7.39 9.13
N ASN A 355 18.88 -6.63 8.87
CA ASN A 355 19.34 -6.34 7.52
C ASN A 355 20.84 -6.63 7.40
N GLU A 356 21.42 -6.38 6.23
CA GLU A 356 22.86 -6.65 5.98
C GLU A 356 23.81 -5.90 6.91
N LYS A 357 23.38 -4.76 7.47
CA LYS A 357 24.24 -3.83 8.23
C LYS A 357 24.02 -3.91 9.74
N ARG A 358 22.80 -4.22 10.18
CA ARG A 358 22.41 -4.18 11.59
C ARG A 358 21.42 -5.28 11.94
N SER A 359 21.50 -5.70 13.19
CA SER A 359 20.50 -6.49 13.87
C SER A 359 20.02 -5.68 15.09
N ALA A 360 18.72 -5.59 15.28
CA ALA A 360 18.11 -4.89 16.40
C ALA A 360 16.90 -5.66 16.92
N ASP A 361 16.56 -5.48 18.19
CA ASP A 361 15.38 -6.09 18.76
C ASP A 361 14.11 -5.44 18.22
N ALA A 362 13.03 -6.22 18.13
CA ALA A 362 11.74 -5.68 17.70
C ALA A 362 11.24 -4.66 18.73
N ARG A 363 10.78 -3.49 18.25
CA ARG A 363 10.26 -2.42 19.11
C ARG A 363 9.10 -1.70 18.44
N SER A 364 8.15 -1.24 19.24
CA SER A 364 6.96 -0.50 18.80
C SER A 364 6.08 -1.27 17.80
N PHE A 365 6.17 -2.59 17.80
CA PHE A 365 5.35 -3.50 17.00
C PHE A 365 4.89 -4.68 17.86
N LEU A 366 3.64 -5.09 17.66
CA LEU A 366 3.03 -6.23 18.33
C LEU A 366 2.67 -7.30 17.29
N ASP A 367 2.87 -8.56 17.65
CA ASP A 367 2.55 -9.69 16.80
C ASP A 367 1.11 -10.14 17.07
N GLY A 368 0.19 -9.71 16.19
CA GLY A 368 -1.23 -10.06 16.25
C GLY A 368 -1.45 -11.57 16.21
N ASP A 369 -0.73 -12.30 15.37
CA ASP A 369 -0.86 -13.76 15.23
C ASP A 369 -0.52 -14.47 16.55
N LEU A 370 0.51 -13.98 17.24
CA LEU A 370 0.87 -14.49 18.56
C LEU A 370 -0.21 -14.18 19.59
N ILE A 371 -0.72 -12.95 19.63
CA ILE A 371 -1.76 -12.54 20.60
C ILE A 371 -3.05 -13.34 20.38
N GLU A 372 -3.46 -13.55 19.13
CA GLU A 372 -4.67 -14.31 18.79
C GLU A 372 -4.57 -15.78 19.16
N SER A 373 -3.37 -16.36 19.06
CA SER A 373 -3.11 -17.74 19.50
C SER A 373 -3.44 -17.96 20.98
N PHE A 374 -3.60 -16.89 21.78
CA PHE A 374 -4.08 -16.96 23.16
C PHE A 374 -5.40 -17.72 23.25
N MET A 375 -6.32 -17.49 22.31
CA MET A 375 -7.65 -18.11 22.28
C MET A 375 -7.60 -19.62 22.02
N ASP A 376 -6.53 -20.10 21.37
CA ASP A 376 -6.31 -21.51 21.07
C ASP A 376 -5.59 -22.27 22.21
N LEU A 377 -5.15 -21.57 23.26
CA LEU A 377 -4.43 -22.19 24.37
C LEU A 377 -5.38 -22.98 25.29
N SER A 378 -4.84 -24.04 25.90
CA SER A 378 -5.54 -24.73 26.99
C SER A 378 -5.78 -23.79 28.18
N ARG A 379 -6.92 -23.93 28.88
CA ARG A 379 -7.27 -23.13 30.06
C ARG A 379 -6.16 -23.02 31.12
N ARG A 380 -5.41 -24.10 31.36
CA ARG A 380 -4.27 -24.11 32.28
C ARG A 380 -3.18 -23.10 31.89
N LYS A 381 -2.85 -23.00 30.59
CA LYS A 381 -1.86 -22.05 30.08
C LYS A 381 -2.41 -20.61 30.11
N MET A 382 -3.69 -20.44 29.80
CA MET A 382 -4.35 -19.13 29.93
C MET A 382 -4.29 -18.61 31.38
N GLU A 383 -4.56 -19.47 32.37
CA GLU A 383 -4.45 -19.12 33.80
C GLU A 383 -3.02 -18.77 34.21
N GLU A 384 -2.01 -19.46 33.66
CA GLU A 384 -0.60 -19.13 33.89
C GLU A 384 -0.22 -17.74 33.34
N ILE A 385 -0.69 -17.40 32.13
CA ILE A 385 -0.49 -16.09 31.51
C ILE A 385 -1.25 -15.00 32.27
N SER A 386 -2.50 -15.27 32.64
CA SER A 386 -3.37 -14.38 33.43
C SER A 386 -2.73 -13.99 34.76
N LYS A 387 -2.10 -14.94 35.47
CA LYS A 387 -1.35 -14.66 36.71
C LYS A 387 -0.13 -13.77 36.47
N GLY A 388 0.49 -13.84 35.30
CA GLY A 388 1.64 -12.99 34.95
C GLY A 388 1.29 -11.52 34.71
N ILE A 389 0.03 -11.23 34.36
CA ILE A 389 -0.45 -9.89 33.98
C ILE A 389 -1.40 -9.31 35.05
N ASP A 390 -1.84 -10.13 36.00
CA ASP A 390 -2.81 -9.78 37.05
C ASP A 390 -4.19 -9.35 36.50
N VAL A 391 -4.66 -10.07 35.47
CA VAL A 391 -5.97 -9.85 34.83
C VAL A 391 -6.69 -11.17 34.65
N GLN A 392 -7.99 -11.20 34.91
CA GLN A 392 -8.80 -12.42 34.77
C GLN A 392 -8.80 -12.94 33.33
N VAL A 393 -8.81 -14.28 33.17
CA VAL A 393 -8.82 -14.93 31.85
C VAL A 393 -10.00 -14.47 30.99
N GLU A 394 -11.18 -14.31 31.57
CA GLU A 394 -12.40 -13.88 30.85
C GLU A 394 -12.27 -12.48 30.28
N GLU A 395 -11.63 -11.57 31.01
CA GLU A 395 -11.35 -10.20 30.54
C GLU A 395 -10.30 -10.21 29.42
N LEU A 396 -9.25 -11.03 29.54
CA LEU A 396 -8.26 -11.22 28.48
C LEU A 396 -8.90 -11.75 27.19
N CYS A 397 -9.76 -12.77 27.30
CA CYS A 397 -10.47 -13.32 26.16
C CYS A 397 -11.35 -12.27 25.46
N LYS A 398 -12.09 -11.46 26.22
CA LYS A 398 -12.92 -10.38 25.64
C LYS A 398 -12.07 -9.37 24.85
N ARG A 399 -10.94 -8.92 25.42
CA ARG A 399 -10.06 -7.95 24.75
C ARG A 399 -9.40 -8.52 23.50
N VAL A 400 -8.95 -9.78 23.54
CA VAL A 400 -8.39 -10.44 22.35
C VAL A 400 -9.48 -10.63 21.29
N GLU A 401 -10.69 -11.00 21.68
CA GLU A 401 -11.83 -11.11 20.76
C GLU A 401 -12.16 -9.77 20.09
N GLU A 402 -12.12 -8.66 20.83
CA GLU A 402 -12.31 -7.32 20.25
C GLU A 402 -11.25 -6.97 19.19
N LEU A 403 -10.00 -7.41 19.36
CA LEU A 403 -8.93 -7.20 18.39
C LEU A 403 -9.09 -8.06 17.14
N THR A 404 -9.55 -9.30 17.27
CA THR A 404 -9.83 -10.18 16.12
C THR A 404 -10.89 -9.61 15.18
N ARG A 405 -11.71 -8.66 15.67
CA ARG A 405 -12.73 -7.97 14.85
C ARG A 405 -12.16 -6.84 13.99
N LEU A 406 -10.85 -6.57 14.04
CA LEU A 406 -10.22 -5.53 13.22
C LEU A 406 -9.93 -5.98 11.77
N HIS A 407 -9.97 -7.29 11.49
CA HIS A 407 -9.64 -7.85 10.18
C HIS A 407 -10.56 -8.97 9.70
#